data_AF-A0A7X7U389-F1
#
_entry.id   AF-A0A7X7U389-F1
#
_cell.length_a   1.000
_cell.length_b   1.000
_cell.length_c   1.000
_cell.angle_alpha   90.00
_cell.angle_beta   90.00
_cell.angle_gamma   90.00
#
_symmetry.space_group_name_H-M   'P 1'
#
loop_
_entity.id
_entity.type
_entity.pdbx_description
1 polymer ?
#
loop_
_entity_poly.entity_id
_entity_poly.type
_entity_poly.pdbx_seq_one_letter_code
_entity_poly.pdbx_strand_id
1 'polypeptide(L)'
;MRKSAVRRIVAALSVAAVAGLAPSGKAQDLASLSQVRPGRTRAVTSSDPNFASNSDRVRYITPGQTLVLADIQGPATINHIWLTFNEARPNWLEAGGSARPDEIVLRMYWDDAKEPAVESPLGDFFAAGFGERREIRSVPVQVEGGDGYNCYWPMPFHKRAVITATNEGAKNVRSFYYHVDYTEEPSLPPQTAYFCAQYHNE
;
A
#
# COMPACT_ATOMS: atom_id res chain seq x y z
N MET A 1 9.57 -36.47 -72.19
CA MET A 1 8.25 -36.53 -71.51
C MET A 1 8.45 -37.15 -70.12
N ARG A 2 8.60 -36.35 -69.05
CA ARG A 2 7.66 -36.20 -67.90
C ARG A 2 6.98 -37.53 -67.51
N LYS A 3 7.05 -38.06 -66.28
CA LYS A 3 6.80 -37.46 -64.94
C LYS A 3 7.57 -38.27 -63.85
N SER A 4 8.46 -37.64 -63.08
CA SER A 4 8.25 -37.14 -61.70
C SER A 4 7.93 -38.22 -60.65
N ALA A 5 8.96 -38.62 -59.89
CA ALA A 5 8.84 -39.38 -58.66
C ALA A 5 8.47 -38.44 -57.51
N VAL A 6 7.34 -38.72 -56.87
CA VAL A 6 6.88 -37.98 -55.68
C VAL A 6 7.62 -38.55 -54.46
N ARG A 7 8.65 -37.86 -53.99
CA ARG A 7 9.22 -38.08 -52.64
C ARG A 7 8.24 -37.50 -51.62
N ARG A 8 7.64 -38.38 -50.80
CA ARG A 8 6.89 -37.96 -49.60
C ARG A 8 7.90 -37.49 -48.56
N ILE A 9 7.99 -36.17 -48.35
CA ILE A 9 8.68 -35.58 -47.20
C ILE A 9 7.68 -35.63 -46.04
N VAL A 10 7.94 -36.49 -45.05
CA VAL A 10 7.26 -36.45 -43.76
C VAL A 10 7.96 -35.37 -42.94
N ALA A 11 7.37 -34.18 -42.88
CA ALA A 11 7.81 -33.15 -41.94
C ALA A 11 7.30 -33.52 -40.55
N ALA A 12 8.20 -33.93 -39.66
CA ALA A 12 7.88 -34.08 -38.24
C ALA A 12 7.67 -32.67 -37.66
N LEU A 13 6.41 -32.32 -37.38
CA LEU A 13 6.08 -31.10 -36.65
C LEU A 13 6.41 -31.34 -35.16
N SER A 14 7.56 -30.85 -34.73
CA SER A 14 7.90 -30.76 -33.31
C SER A 14 7.03 -29.69 -32.68
N VAL A 15 5.88 -30.07 -32.12
CA VAL A 15 5.12 -29.18 -31.22
C VAL A 15 5.91 -29.11 -29.92
N ALA A 16 6.78 -28.11 -29.80
CA ALA A 16 7.33 -27.73 -28.51
C ALA A 16 6.18 -27.16 -27.69
N ALA A 17 5.58 -27.99 -26.83
CA ALA A 17 4.68 -27.52 -25.80
C ALA A 17 5.50 -26.65 -24.85
N VAL A 18 5.52 -25.34 -25.10
CA VAL A 18 5.92 -24.36 -24.09
C VAL A 18 4.81 -24.38 -23.06
N ALA A 19 4.95 -25.26 -22.08
CA ALA A 19 4.22 -25.15 -20.83
C ALA A 19 4.66 -23.83 -20.21
N GLY A 20 3.93 -22.76 -20.51
CA GLY A 20 3.99 -21.54 -19.74
C GLY A 20 3.59 -21.91 -18.33
N LEU A 21 4.57 -22.20 -17.49
CA LEU A 21 4.42 -22.14 -16.05
C LEU A 21 4.06 -20.69 -15.75
N ALA A 22 2.75 -20.40 -15.75
CA ALA A 22 2.26 -19.24 -15.05
C ALA A 22 2.84 -19.36 -13.63
N PRO A 23 3.63 -18.39 -13.15
CA PRO A 23 4.03 -18.42 -11.77
C PRO A 23 2.73 -18.44 -10.97
N SER A 24 2.43 -19.59 -10.37
CA SER A 24 1.35 -19.72 -9.41
C SER A 24 1.63 -18.64 -8.37
N GLY A 25 0.77 -17.62 -8.29
CA GLY A 25 0.87 -16.60 -7.27
C GLY A 25 0.86 -17.32 -5.94
N LYS A 26 2.05 -17.51 -5.35
CA LYS A 26 2.15 -18.13 -4.04
C LYS A 26 1.63 -17.08 -3.08
N ALA A 27 0.37 -17.21 -2.69
CA ALA A 27 -0.08 -16.71 -1.40
C ALA A 27 0.97 -17.10 -0.35
N GLN A 28 1.14 -16.27 0.67
CA GLN A 28 2.21 -16.38 1.65
C GLN A 28 2.18 -17.76 2.34
N ASP A 29 2.95 -18.69 1.79
CA ASP A 29 3.04 -20.07 2.26
C ASP A 29 3.94 -20.08 3.49
N LEU A 30 3.47 -20.71 4.58
CA LEU A 30 4.24 -20.82 5.82
C LEU A 30 5.60 -21.48 5.61
N ALA A 31 5.69 -22.42 4.65
CA ALA A 31 6.97 -23.04 4.30
C ALA A 31 7.99 -22.05 3.75
N SER A 32 7.55 -20.93 3.17
CA SER A 32 8.41 -19.89 2.61
C SER A 32 8.95 -18.90 3.65
N LEU A 33 8.47 -18.93 4.89
CA LEU A 33 8.90 -18.02 5.97
C LEU A 33 10.32 -18.32 6.48
N SER A 34 10.77 -19.57 6.38
CA SER A 34 12.12 -19.98 6.78
C SER A 34 13.19 -19.68 5.73
N GLN A 35 12.79 -19.15 4.57
CA GLN A 35 13.70 -18.86 3.47
C GLN A 35 14.25 -17.44 3.60
N VAL A 36 15.58 -17.31 3.57
CA VAL A 36 16.24 -16.01 3.49
C VAL A 36 15.92 -15.39 2.12
N ARG A 37 15.41 -14.16 2.13
CA ARG A 37 15.13 -13.38 0.93
C ARG A 37 16.12 -12.23 0.81
N PRO A 38 16.58 -11.89 -0.40
CA PRO A 38 17.35 -10.67 -0.60
C PRO A 38 16.48 -9.45 -0.29
N GLY A 39 17.12 -8.31 -0.07
CA GLY A 39 16.46 -7.04 0.23
C GLY A 39 16.79 -6.50 1.62
N ARG A 40 16.34 -5.29 1.91
CA ARG A 40 16.60 -4.62 3.19
C ARG A 40 15.35 -3.94 3.72
N THR A 41 14.92 -4.33 4.91
CA THR A 41 13.76 -3.70 5.56
C THR A 41 14.06 -2.27 5.99
N ARG A 42 13.07 -1.41 5.84
CA ARG A 42 13.05 0.00 6.24
C ARG A 42 11.66 0.37 6.72
N ALA A 43 11.60 1.50 7.41
CA ALA A 43 10.37 2.15 7.78
C ALA A 43 10.49 3.67 7.62
N VAL A 44 9.42 4.32 7.19
CA VAL A 44 9.19 5.76 7.42
C VAL A 44 8.11 5.86 8.48
N THR A 45 8.35 6.61 9.56
CA THR A 45 7.45 6.64 10.72
C THR A 45 7.29 8.05 11.25
N SER A 46 6.28 8.26 12.09
CA SER A 46 6.09 9.50 12.84
C SER A 46 6.99 9.64 14.08
N SER A 47 7.95 8.73 14.30
CA SER A 47 8.83 8.74 15.48
C SER A 47 9.57 10.06 15.66
N ASP A 48 9.70 10.52 16.90
CA ASP A 48 10.51 11.68 17.23
C ASP A 48 12.01 11.33 17.03
N PRO A 49 12.77 12.09 16.24
CA PRO A 49 14.21 11.87 16.10
C PRO A 49 14.98 11.98 17.42
N ASN A 50 14.42 12.67 18.42
CA ASN A 50 14.98 12.73 19.77
C ASN A 50 14.57 11.48 20.57
N PHE A 51 15.51 10.56 20.77
CA PHE A 51 15.31 9.33 21.56
C PHE A 51 14.94 9.54 23.04
N ALA A 52 15.10 10.75 23.58
CA ALA A 52 14.66 11.09 24.93
C ALA A 52 13.23 11.68 24.97
N SER A 53 12.59 11.84 23.82
CA SER A 53 11.23 12.33 23.67
C SER A 53 10.24 11.17 23.49
N ASN A 54 8.96 11.46 23.68
CA ASN A 54 7.83 10.56 23.39
C ASN A 54 6.80 11.27 22.50
N SER A 55 7.26 12.19 21.67
CA SER A 55 6.42 12.97 20.75
C SER A 55 6.37 12.35 19.36
N ASP A 56 6.18 11.03 19.30
CA ASP A 56 6.22 10.18 18.09
C ASP A 56 5.02 10.33 17.16
N ARG A 57 4.52 11.55 17.01
CA ARG A 57 3.32 11.89 16.25
C ARG A 57 3.49 13.19 15.50
N VAL A 58 2.78 13.29 14.38
CA VAL A 58 2.45 14.58 13.81
C VAL A 58 1.36 15.20 14.67
N ARG A 59 1.68 16.33 15.31
CA ARG A 59 0.77 16.96 16.30
C ARG A 59 -0.55 17.37 15.66
N TYR A 60 -0.50 17.99 14.49
CA TYR A 60 -1.67 18.39 13.71
C TYR A 60 -1.45 18.23 12.21
N ILE A 61 -2.48 17.80 11.50
CA ILE A 61 -2.69 18.06 10.09
C ILE A 61 -3.89 19.00 10.02
N THR A 62 -3.66 20.28 9.74
CA THR A 62 -4.72 21.30 9.76
C THR A 62 -5.67 21.16 8.57
N PRO A 63 -6.89 21.73 8.61
CA PRO A 63 -7.78 21.77 7.45
C PRO A 63 -7.08 22.21 6.16
N GLY A 64 -7.26 21.45 5.08
CA GLY A 64 -6.64 21.65 3.78
C GLY A 64 -5.16 21.27 3.68
N GLN A 65 -4.51 20.92 4.80
CA GLN A 65 -3.10 20.53 4.78
C GLN A 65 -2.93 19.12 4.23
N THR A 66 -1.91 18.95 3.40
CA THR A 66 -1.42 17.64 2.97
C THR A 66 -0.11 17.33 3.70
N LEU A 67 -0.09 16.19 4.39
CA LEU A 67 1.10 15.62 4.99
C LEU A 67 1.68 14.56 4.03
N VAL A 68 2.97 14.65 3.74
CA VAL A 68 3.70 13.56 3.08
C VAL A 68 4.09 12.54 4.15
N LEU A 69 3.50 11.35 4.10
CA LEU A 69 3.78 10.25 5.01
C LEU A 69 5.08 9.55 4.63
N ALA A 70 5.30 9.35 3.33
CA ALA A 70 6.50 8.71 2.83
C ALA A 70 6.86 9.22 1.43
N ASP A 71 8.15 9.36 1.19
CA ASP A 71 8.77 9.60 -0.12
C ASP A 71 9.96 8.64 -0.23
N ILE A 72 9.74 7.51 -0.90
CA ILE A 72 10.65 6.36 -0.89
C ILE A 72 11.23 6.16 -2.28
N GLN A 73 12.56 6.06 -2.36
CA GLN A 73 13.26 5.70 -3.60
C GLN A 73 13.28 4.17 -3.77
N GLY A 74 12.95 3.71 -4.97
CA GLY A 74 12.86 2.31 -5.34
C GLY A 74 14.16 1.74 -5.96
N PRO A 75 14.13 0.47 -6.39
CA PRO A 75 12.98 -0.42 -6.35
C PRO A 75 12.69 -0.95 -4.94
N ALA A 76 11.42 -1.00 -4.57
CA ALA A 76 11.00 -1.46 -3.25
C ALA A 76 9.55 -1.96 -3.27
N THR A 77 9.17 -2.68 -2.20
CA THR A 77 7.79 -3.10 -1.95
C THR A 77 7.37 -2.63 -0.56
N ILE A 78 6.32 -1.80 -0.49
CA ILE A 78 5.65 -1.52 0.80
C ILE A 78 4.86 -2.76 1.19
N ASN A 79 5.08 -3.24 2.40
CA ASN A 79 4.52 -4.50 2.89
C ASN A 79 3.55 -4.28 4.05
N HIS A 80 3.66 -3.14 4.72
CA HIS A 80 2.80 -2.81 5.84
C HIS A 80 2.65 -1.29 5.98
N ILE A 81 1.41 -0.86 6.19
CA ILE A 81 1.09 0.51 6.61
C ILE A 81 0.27 0.40 7.89
N TRP A 82 0.70 1.11 8.93
CA TRP A 82 -0.09 1.32 10.12
C TRP A 82 -0.30 2.81 10.37
N LEU A 83 -1.46 3.18 10.87
CA LEU A 83 -1.71 4.53 11.35
C LEU A 83 -2.80 4.57 12.42
N THR A 84 -2.79 5.65 13.21
CA THR A 84 -3.86 6.00 14.15
C THR A 84 -3.86 7.50 14.40
N PHE A 85 -4.98 8.05 14.88
CA PHE A 85 -5.12 9.47 15.16
C PHE A 85 -6.21 9.72 16.20
N ASN A 86 -6.23 10.93 16.76
CA ASN A 86 -7.19 11.29 17.79
C ASN A 86 -8.64 11.11 17.33
N GLU A 87 -9.51 10.69 18.26
CA GLU A 87 -10.92 10.48 17.99
C GLU A 87 -11.64 11.77 17.55
N ALA A 88 -12.62 11.62 16.65
CA ALA A 88 -13.40 12.73 16.13
C ALA A 88 -14.31 13.42 17.17
N ARG A 89 -14.70 12.67 18.21
CA ARG A 89 -15.52 13.20 19.31
C ARG A 89 -14.68 14.13 20.20
N PRO A 90 -15.28 15.19 20.77
CA PRO A 90 -14.65 15.99 21.81
C PRO A 90 -14.03 15.13 22.92
N ASN A 91 -12.78 15.41 23.25
CA ASN A 91 -12.08 14.70 24.31
C ASN A 91 -11.07 15.63 24.99
N TRP A 92 -10.34 15.10 25.99
CA TRP A 92 -9.39 15.87 26.77
C TRP A 92 -8.18 16.37 25.97
N LEU A 93 -7.87 15.73 24.83
CA LEU A 93 -6.80 16.16 23.92
C LEU A 93 -7.27 17.29 23.01
N GLU A 94 -8.49 17.21 22.49
CA GLU A 94 -9.08 18.18 21.58
C GLU A 94 -10.55 18.45 21.95
N ALA A 95 -10.79 19.59 22.62
CA ALA A 95 -12.14 19.94 23.11
C ALA A 95 -13.16 20.11 21.96
N GLY A 96 -12.71 20.51 20.76
CA GLY A 96 -13.56 20.59 19.57
C GLY A 96 -13.77 19.25 18.83
N GLY A 97 -13.08 18.19 19.26
CA GLY A 97 -12.95 16.94 18.51
C GLY A 97 -11.98 17.05 17.33
N SER A 98 -11.56 15.90 16.81
CA SER A 98 -10.67 15.79 15.63
C SER A 98 -11.47 15.62 14.32
N ALA A 99 -10.78 15.67 13.19
CA ALA A 99 -11.33 15.22 11.91
C ALA A 99 -11.71 13.72 11.95
N ARG A 100 -12.72 13.34 11.16
CA ARG A 100 -13.20 11.96 11.03
C ARG A 100 -12.39 11.17 9.98
N PRO A 101 -12.42 9.82 10.02
CA PRO A 101 -11.70 8.99 9.04
C PRO A 101 -12.11 9.22 7.58
N ASP A 102 -13.35 9.61 7.31
CA ASP A 102 -13.86 9.94 5.97
C ASP A 102 -13.43 11.32 5.47
N GLU A 103 -12.89 12.16 6.36
CA GLU A 103 -12.41 13.52 6.04
C GLU A 103 -10.90 13.56 5.73
N ILE A 104 -10.20 12.41 5.88
CA ILE A 104 -8.77 12.28 5.63
C ILE A 104 -8.60 11.46 4.36
N VAL A 105 -8.06 12.05 3.30
CA VAL A 105 -7.86 11.36 2.02
C VAL A 105 -6.44 10.86 1.90
N LEU A 106 -6.30 9.55 1.71
CA LEU A 106 -5.02 8.90 1.42
C LEU A 106 -4.79 8.89 -0.09
N ARG A 107 -3.58 9.31 -0.51
CA ARG A 107 -3.15 9.24 -1.90
C ARG A 107 -1.80 8.53 -2.00
N MET A 108 -1.66 7.66 -3.01
CA MET A 108 -0.40 6.97 -3.29
C MET A 108 -0.05 7.09 -4.78
N TYR A 109 1.20 7.48 -5.03
CA TYR A 109 1.75 7.69 -6.37
C TYR A 109 2.91 6.75 -6.59
N TRP A 110 2.91 6.07 -7.74
CA TRP A 110 3.96 5.13 -8.13
C TRP A 110 4.76 5.68 -9.31
N ASP A 111 6.08 5.54 -9.24
CA ASP A 111 7.04 5.77 -10.32
C ASP A 111 6.91 7.12 -11.03
N ASP A 112 6.73 8.17 -10.22
CA ASP A 112 6.57 9.57 -10.63
C ASP A 112 5.32 9.83 -11.51
N ALA A 113 4.31 8.95 -11.42
CA ALA A 113 3.01 9.20 -12.01
C ALA A 113 2.39 10.50 -11.46
N LYS A 114 1.76 11.26 -12.35
CA LYS A 114 1.06 12.51 -11.99
C LYS A 114 -0.24 12.26 -11.24
N GLU A 115 -0.95 11.21 -11.64
CA GLU A 115 -2.22 10.81 -11.04
C GLU A 115 -1.98 9.75 -9.95
N PRO A 116 -2.72 9.83 -8.83
CA PRO A 116 -2.61 8.82 -7.78
C PRO A 116 -3.23 7.50 -8.23
N ALA A 117 -2.50 6.40 -8.04
CA ALA A 117 -3.03 5.05 -8.29
C ALA A 117 -3.97 4.60 -7.16
N VAL A 118 -3.72 5.11 -5.95
CA VAL A 118 -4.61 4.97 -4.80
C VAL A 118 -5.14 6.34 -4.43
N GLU A 119 -6.46 6.52 -4.40
CA GLU A 119 -7.13 7.69 -3.85
C GLU A 119 -8.41 7.25 -3.15
N SER A 120 -8.46 7.42 -1.83
CA SER A 120 -9.61 7.01 -1.02
C SER A 120 -9.62 7.76 0.32
N PRO A 121 -10.80 8.07 0.87
CA PRO A 121 -10.91 8.38 2.28
C PRO A 121 -10.29 7.26 3.13
N LEU A 122 -9.66 7.62 4.23
CA LEU A 122 -8.88 6.73 5.09
C LEU A 122 -9.77 5.61 5.63
N GLY A 123 -10.94 5.95 6.19
CA GLY A 123 -11.87 4.95 6.70
C GLY A 123 -12.23 3.88 5.67
N ASP A 124 -12.66 4.32 4.49
CA ASP A 124 -13.08 3.46 3.39
C ASP A 124 -11.94 2.59 2.83
N PHE A 125 -10.71 3.11 2.76
CA PHE A 125 -9.52 2.34 2.35
C PHE A 125 -9.29 1.11 3.23
N PHE A 126 -9.53 1.24 4.55
CA PHE A 126 -9.39 0.14 5.51
C PHE A 126 -10.71 -0.61 5.76
N ALA A 127 -11.73 -0.41 4.91
CA ALA A 127 -13.08 -0.98 5.04
C ALA A 127 -13.87 -0.58 6.30
N ALA A 128 -13.42 0.45 7.03
CA ALA A 128 -14.16 1.11 8.10
C ALA A 128 -14.89 2.35 7.54
N GLY A 129 -15.88 2.08 6.69
CA GLY A 129 -16.59 3.12 5.94
C GLY A 129 -17.51 4.01 6.78
N PHE A 130 -18.18 4.94 6.08
CA PHE A 130 -19.11 5.93 6.66
C PHE A 130 -18.48 6.84 7.72
N GLY A 131 -17.15 6.95 7.75
CA GLY A 131 -16.42 7.72 8.76
C GLY A 131 -16.62 7.22 10.19
N GLU A 132 -16.99 5.94 10.34
CA GLU A 132 -17.20 5.29 11.62
C GLU A 132 -15.94 4.53 12.04
N ARG A 133 -15.63 4.61 13.33
CA ARG A 133 -14.55 3.83 13.93
C ARG A 133 -15.07 2.45 14.33
N ARG A 134 -14.75 1.43 13.53
CA ARG A 134 -15.22 0.04 13.72
C ARG A 134 -14.08 -0.96 13.61
N GLU A 135 -14.20 -2.04 14.36
CA GLU A 135 -13.25 -3.14 14.25
C GLU A 135 -13.42 -3.85 12.89
N ILE A 136 -12.31 -4.04 12.18
CA ILE A 136 -12.26 -4.79 10.92
C ILE A 136 -11.22 -5.89 11.07
N ARG A 137 -11.60 -7.13 10.75
CA ARG A 137 -10.72 -8.30 10.79
C ARG A 137 -10.70 -8.96 9.42
N SER A 138 -9.66 -8.70 8.64
CA SER A 138 -9.40 -9.37 7.37
C SER A 138 -7.91 -9.63 7.18
N VAL A 139 -7.55 -10.41 6.16
CA VAL A 139 -6.15 -10.66 5.81
C VAL A 139 -5.46 -9.39 5.31
N PRO A 140 -5.99 -8.66 4.30
CA PRO A 140 -5.27 -7.54 3.71
C PRO A 140 -5.37 -6.23 4.52
N VAL A 141 -6.47 -5.99 5.23
CA VAL A 141 -6.67 -4.78 6.03
C VAL A 141 -7.32 -5.11 7.38
N GLN A 142 -6.91 -4.42 8.41
CA GLN A 142 -7.47 -4.59 9.76
C GLN A 142 -7.64 -3.22 10.42
N VAL A 143 -8.66 -3.09 11.25
CA VAL A 143 -8.84 -1.94 12.14
C VAL A 143 -9.00 -2.49 13.54
N GLU A 144 -7.97 -2.36 14.36
CA GLU A 144 -7.94 -2.88 15.72
C GLU A 144 -8.63 -1.91 16.68
N GLY A 145 -9.60 -2.39 17.46
CA GLY A 145 -10.32 -1.55 18.43
C GLY A 145 -11.07 -0.35 17.83
N GLY A 146 -11.20 -0.28 16.50
CA GLY A 146 -11.74 0.88 15.79
C GLY A 146 -10.76 2.04 15.56
N ASP A 147 -9.48 1.89 15.91
CA ASP A 147 -8.51 3.01 15.88
C ASP A 147 -7.12 2.66 15.34
N GLY A 148 -6.72 1.39 15.37
CA GLY A 148 -5.45 0.93 14.79
C GLY A 148 -5.62 0.43 13.37
N TYR A 149 -5.41 1.28 12.37
CA TYR A 149 -5.59 0.94 10.95
C TYR A 149 -4.33 0.27 10.41
N ASN A 150 -4.45 -0.95 9.91
CA ASN A 150 -3.36 -1.77 9.40
C ASN A 150 -3.67 -2.23 7.97
N CYS A 151 -2.69 -2.15 7.07
CA CYS A 151 -2.78 -2.65 5.70
C CYS A 151 -1.56 -3.51 5.40
N TYR A 152 -1.80 -4.68 4.82
CA TYR A 152 -0.81 -5.71 4.48
C TYR A 152 -0.79 -6.04 2.98
N TRP A 153 -1.47 -5.25 2.14
CA TRP A 153 -1.33 -5.36 0.70
C TRP A 153 0.13 -5.07 0.30
N PRO A 154 0.79 -5.93 -0.50
CA PRO A 154 2.08 -5.61 -1.09
C PRO A 154 1.89 -4.54 -2.17
N MET A 155 2.64 -3.44 -2.07
CA MET A 155 2.61 -2.32 -3.03
C MET A 155 4.01 -2.12 -3.61
N PRO A 156 4.37 -2.86 -4.67
CA PRO A 156 5.67 -2.74 -5.33
C PRO A 156 5.75 -1.52 -6.24
N PHE A 157 6.93 -0.91 -6.34
CA PHE A 157 7.23 0.21 -7.24
C PHE A 157 8.71 0.21 -7.67
N HIS A 158 9.01 0.67 -8.89
CA HIS A 158 10.35 0.53 -9.47
C HIS A 158 11.29 1.70 -9.19
N LYS A 159 10.77 2.92 -9.11
CA LYS A 159 11.54 4.18 -9.05
C LYS A 159 11.25 4.96 -7.78
N ARG A 160 9.98 5.23 -7.48
CA ARG A 160 9.61 6.09 -6.36
C ARG A 160 8.17 5.86 -5.91
N ALA A 161 7.94 5.86 -4.61
CA ALA A 161 6.62 5.88 -4.02
C ALA A 161 6.43 7.15 -3.20
N VAL A 162 5.30 7.83 -3.40
CA VAL A 162 4.89 8.95 -2.55
C VAL A 162 3.54 8.62 -1.94
N ILE A 163 3.45 8.68 -0.61
CA ILE A 163 2.21 8.49 0.14
C ILE A 163 1.88 9.79 0.86
N THR A 164 0.66 10.26 0.70
CA THR A 164 0.18 11.47 1.37
C THR A 164 -1.14 11.22 2.10
N ALA A 165 -1.36 12.02 3.14
CA ALA A 165 -2.64 12.15 3.83
C ALA A 165 -3.06 13.63 3.80
N THR A 166 -4.19 13.91 3.17
CA THR A 166 -4.77 15.25 3.10
C THR A 166 -5.94 15.35 4.06
N ASN A 167 -5.96 16.37 4.91
CA ASN A 167 -7.13 16.70 5.72
C ASN A 167 -8.08 17.56 4.88
N GLU A 168 -9.17 16.98 4.42
CA GLU A 168 -10.23 17.68 3.66
C GLU A 168 -11.40 18.10 4.57
N GLY A 169 -11.31 17.80 5.87
CA GLY A 169 -12.28 18.20 6.89
C GLY A 169 -12.07 19.61 7.43
N ALA A 170 -13.03 20.05 8.25
CA ALA A 170 -13.02 21.39 8.87
C ALA A 170 -12.25 21.44 10.22
N LYS A 171 -11.91 20.29 10.80
CA LYS A 171 -11.21 20.18 12.09
C LYS A 171 -9.79 19.71 11.89
N ASN A 172 -8.92 19.94 12.87
CA ASN A 172 -7.57 19.38 12.83
C ASN A 172 -7.62 17.85 12.93
N VAL A 173 -6.75 17.17 12.17
CA VAL A 173 -6.35 15.80 12.51
C VAL A 173 -5.31 15.91 13.61
N ARG A 174 -5.66 15.58 14.85
CA ARG A 174 -4.74 15.67 15.98
C ARG A 174 -4.01 14.34 16.22
N SER A 175 -2.74 14.43 16.63
CA SER A 175 -1.95 13.28 17.09
C SER A 175 -1.94 12.15 16.07
N PHE A 176 -1.49 12.43 14.86
CA PHE A 176 -1.45 11.45 13.78
C PHE A 176 -0.14 10.65 13.85
N TYR A 177 -0.28 9.35 14.06
CA TYR A 177 0.82 8.38 14.13
C TYR A 177 0.79 7.51 12.88
N TYR A 178 1.94 7.14 12.36
CA TYR A 178 2.02 6.22 11.23
C TYR A 178 3.34 5.47 11.14
N HIS A 179 3.28 4.33 10.49
CA HIS A 179 4.40 3.52 10.03
C HIS A 179 4.14 3.10 8.58
N VAL A 180 5.13 3.26 7.72
CA VAL A 180 5.16 2.72 6.36
C VAL A 180 6.39 1.83 6.28
N ASP A 181 6.18 0.53 6.41
CA ASP A 181 7.24 -0.47 6.37
C ASP A 181 7.37 -1.05 4.96
N TYR A 182 8.61 -1.11 4.48
CA TYR A 182 8.93 -1.55 3.14
C TYR A 182 10.23 -2.34 3.09
N THR A 183 10.38 -3.12 2.03
CA THR A 183 11.63 -3.80 1.70
C THR A 183 12.22 -3.13 0.46
N GLU A 184 13.42 -2.58 0.61
CA GLU A 184 14.26 -2.21 -0.54
C GLU A 184 14.66 -3.50 -1.26
N GLU A 185 14.38 -3.57 -2.55
CA GLU A 185 14.63 -4.75 -3.37
C GLU A 185 15.80 -4.49 -4.32
N PRO A 186 16.64 -5.49 -4.66
CA PRO A 186 17.65 -5.30 -5.70
C PRO A 186 17.03 -5.04 -7.09
N SER A 187 15.88 -5.66 -7.34
CA SER A 187 15.10 -5.53 -8.58
C SER A 187 13.73 -6.17 -8.37
N LEU A 188 12.70 -5.65 -9.05
CA LEU A 188 11.39 -6.28 -9.12
C LEU A 188 11.25 -7.15 -10.37
N PRO A 189 10.44 -8.23 -10.34
CA PRO A 189 10.14 -9.02 -11.53
C PRO A 189 9.60 -8.17 -12.70
N PRO A 190 9.90 -8.51 -13.98
CA PRO A 190 9.50 -7.70 -15.13
C PRO A 190 7.99 -7.48 -15.32
N GLN A 191 7.15 -8.35 -14.76
CA GLN A 191 5.68 -8.28 -14.86
C GLN A 191 5.03 -7.93 -13.52
N THR A 192 5.69 -7.06 -12.75
CA THR A 192 5.15 -6.59 -11.47
C THR A 192 4.06 -5.55 -11.72
N ALA A 193 2.86 -5.80 -11.21
CA ALA A 193 1.75 -4.85 -11.28
C ALA A 193 1.75 -3.92 -10.07
N TYR A 194 1.20 -2.73 -10.24
CA TYR A 194 1.01 -1.78 -9.14
C TYR A 194 -0.29 -2.06 -8.40
N PHE A 195 -0.29 -1.74 -7.11
CA PHE A 195 -1.51 -1.72 -6.31
C PHE A 195 -2.32 -0.45 -6.61
N CYS A 196 -3.62 -0.59 -6.84
CA CYS A 196 -4.53 0.53 -7.12
C CYS A 196 -5.81 0.37 -6.30
N ALA A 197 -6.36 1.49 -5.83
CA ALA A 197 -7.64 1.52 -5.12
C ALA A 197 -8.30 2.91 -5.30
N GLN A 198 -9.57 2.93 -5.64
CA GLN A 198 -10.29 4.18 -5.94
C GLN A 198 -11.66 4.16 -5.24
N TYR A 199 -11.94 5.20 -4.46
CA TYR A 199 -13.25 5.38 -3.86
C TYR A 199 -14.22 6.03 -4.84
N HIS A 200 -15.43 5.48 -4.91
CA HIS A 200 -16.54 6.04 -5.70
C HIS A 200 -17.80 6.05 -4.82
N ASN A 201 -18.56 7.14 -4.90
CA ASN A 201 -19.86 7.27 -4.24
C ASN A 201 -20.90 7.61 -5.31
N GLU A 202 -21.97 6.83 -5.38
CA GLU A 202 -23.05 6.94 -6.37
C GLU A 202 -24.38 7.35 -5.71
#